data_AF-A0A7K1AAL4-F1
#
_entry.id   AF-A0A7K1AAL4-F1
#
_cell.length_a   1.000
_cell.length_b   1.000
_cell.length_c   1.000
_cell.angle_alpha   90.00
_cell.angle_beta   90.00
_cell.angle_gamma   90.00
#
_symmetry.space_group_name_H-M   'P 1'
#
loop_
_entity.id
_entity.type
_entity.pdbx_description
1 polymer ?
#
loop_
_entity_poly.entity_id
_entity_poly.type
_entity_poly.pdbx_seq_one_letter_code
_entity_poly.pdbx_strand_id
1 'polypeptide(L)'
;MSGGEIAALIAAGALALFVLFLAIPLVKLGRLLDETTVTVKEINDSLPPLLSGLSETVDQTNKQLAKIDVITDNVADISNNFQSLVAVFSASVGSPLLKLAGYLKGFTSFLGKKK
;
A
#
# COMPACT_ATOMS: atom_id res chain seq x y z
N MET A 1 37.74 70.32 -21.96
CA MET A 1 37.06 69.19 -21.30
C MET A 1 37.71 69.01 -19.94
N SER A 2 36.94 69.12 -18.87
CA SER A 2 37.42 68.92 -17.50
C SER A 2 37.57 67.42 -17.20
N GLY A 3 38.47 67.05 -16.28
CA GLY A 3 38.65 65.65 -15.88
C GLY A 3 37.38 65.00 -15.32
N GLY A 4 36.50 65.79 -14.71
CA GLY A 4 35.19 65.32 -14.21
C GLY A 4 34.22 64.92 -15.33
N GLU A 5 34.18 65.65 -16.44
CA GLU A 5 33.33 65.32 -17.59
C GLU A 5 33.75 64.00 -18.24
N ILE A 6 35.05 63.75 -18.35
CA ILE A 6 35.59 62.50 -18.91
C ILE A 6 35.27 61.34 -17.97
N ALA A 7 35.45 61.51 -16.65
CA ALA A 7 35.11 60.50 -15.67
C ALA A 7 33.61 60.16 -15.67
N ALA A 8 32.74 61.17 -15.80
CA ALA A 8 31.29 60.97 -15.88
C ALA A 8 30.88 60.17 -17.14
N LEU A 9 31.48 60.45 -18.29
CA LEU A 9 31.23 59.70 -19.52
C LEU A 9 31.68 58.24 -19.41
N ILE A 10 32.85 57.98 -18.83
CA ILE A 10 33.35 56.62 -18.60
C ILE A 10 32.42 55.87 -17.63
N ALA A 11 32.03 56.51 -16.53
CA ALA A 11 31.13 55.92 -15.55
C ALA A 11 29.75 55.59 -16.15
N ALA A 12 29.20 56.49 -16.98
CA ALA A 12 27.95 56.25 -17.69
C ALA A 12 28.05 55.04 -18.63
N GLY A 13 29.15 54.92 -19.38
CA GLY A 13 29.41 53.76 -20.25
C GLY A 13 29.52 52.45 -19.47
N ALA A 14 30.26 52.45 -18.35
CA ALA A 14 30.40 51.28 -17.49
C ALA A 14 29.06 50.84 -16.87
N LEU A 15 28.26 51.80 -16.40
CA LEU A 15 26.93 51.53 -15.85
C LEU A 15 25.98 50.98 -16.93
N ALA A 16 26.00 51.54 -18.13
CA ALA A 16 25.18 51.05 -19.24
C ALA A 16 25.53 49.59 -19.59
N LEU A 17 26.83 49.25 -19.67
CA LEU A 17 27.27 47.87 -19.88
C LEU A 17 26.87 46.95 -18.73
N PHE A 18 26.94 47.43 -17.50
CA PHE A 18 26.53 46.66 -16.32
C PHE A 18 25.02 46.36 -16.34
N VAL A 19 24.18 47.32 -16.73
CA VAL A 19 22.73 47.12 -16.87
C VAL A 19 22.43 46.09 -17.98
N LEU A 20 23.11 46.18 -19.12
CA LEU A 20 22.97 45.18 -20.19
C LEU A 20 23.41 43.78 -19.73
N PHE A 21 24.48 43.70 -18.95
CA PHE A 21 24.93 42.45 -18.35
C PHE A 21 23.87 41.88 -17.38
N LEU A 22 23.27 42.70 -16.52
CA LEU A 22 22.23 42.28 -15.58
C LEU A 22 20.87 41.97 -16.23
N ALA A 23 20.59 42.48 -17.43
CA ALA A 23 19.35 42.18 -18.13
C ALA A 23 19.17 40.65 -18.34
N ILE A 24 20.25 39.93 -18.64
CA ILE A 24 20.22 38.48 -18.88
C ILE A 24 19.78 37.69 -17.63
N PRO A 25 20.46 37.81 -16.46
CA PRO A 25 20.04 37.08 -15.26
C PRO A 25 18.66 37.51 -14.77
N LEU A 26 18.25 38.78 -14.94
CA LEU A 26 16.91 39.23 -14.56
C LEU A 26 15.82 38.58 -15.42
N VAL A 27 16.02 38.51 -16.75
CA VAL A 27 15.08 37.81 -17.65
C VAL A 27 15.02 36.32 -17.31
N LYS A 28 16.17 35.70 -17.03
CA LYS A 28 16.22 34.28 -16.64
C LYS A 28 15.48 34.05 -15.32
N LEU A 29 15.64 34.94 -14.34
CA LEU A 29 14.95 34.85 -13.06
C LEU A 29 13.43 35.02 -13.23
N GLY A 30 12.98 35.95 -14.05
CA GLY A 30 11.55 36.09 -14.40
C GLY A 30 10.97 34.78 -14.94
N ARG A 31 11.65 34.16 -15.91
CA ARG A 31 11.24 32.86 -16.45
C ARG A 31 11.22 31.75 -15.40
N LEU A 32 12.19 31.72 -14.48
CA LEU A 32 12.20 30.73 -13.39
C LEU A 32 11.01 30.90 -12.44
N LEU A 33 10.63 32.14 -12.13
CA LEU A 33 9.47 32.44 -11.31
C LEU A 33 8.16 32.05 -12.02
N ASP A 34 8.09 32.28 -13.34
CA ASP A 34 6.95 31.86 -14.15
C ASP A 34 6.78 30.33 -14.12
N GLU A 35 7.86 29.57 -14.35
CA GLU A 35 7.85 28.10 -14.30
C GLU A 35 7.53 27.57 -12.90
N THR A 36 8.04 28.22 -11.86
CA THR A 36 7.71 27.87 -10.47
C THR A 36 6.23 28.08 -10.21
N THR A 37 5.65 29.17 -10.73
CA THR A 37 4.22 29.46 -10.59
C THR A 37 3.37 28.41 -11.28
N VAL A 38 3.74 28.01 -12.50
CA VAL A 38 3.07 26.92 -13.25
C VAL A 38 3.18 25.60 -12.48
N THR A 39 4.37 25.25 -12.01
CA THR A 39 4.59 24.01 -11.24
C THR A 39 3.76 23.97 -9.97
N VAL A 40 3.73 25.07 -9.20
CA VAL A 40 2.91 25.17 -7.98
C VAL A 40 1.43 25.04 -8.33
N LYS A 41 0.99 25.65 -9.43
CA LYS A 41 -0.39 25.53 -9.90
C LYS A 41 -0.73 24.08 -10.27
N GLU A 42 0.12 23.40 -11.03
CA GLU A 42 -0.07 21.99 -11.41
C GLU A 42 -0.11 21.07 -10.19
N ILE A 43 0.79 21.28 -9.23
CA ILE A 43 0.81 20.55 -7.95
C ILE A 43 -0.49 20.79 -7.19
N ASN A 44 -0.94 22.03 -7.09
CA ASN A 44 -2.18 22.38 -6.40
C ASN A 44 -3.44 21.83 -7.10
N ASP A 45 -3.43 21.75 -8.43
CA ASP A 45 -4.54 21.21 -9.22
C ASP A 45 -4.55 19.66 -9.18
N SER A 46 -3.38 19.01 -9.03
CA SER A 46 -3.23 17.55 -9.04
C SER A 46 -3.26 16.88 -7.67
N LEU A 47 -2.81 17.54 -6.61
CA LEU A 47 -2.75 16.99 -5.25
C LEU A 47 -4.13 16.60 -4.69
N PRO A 48 -5.18 17.45 -4.76
CA PRO A 48 -6.46 17.12 -4.13
C PRO A 48 -7.10 15.83 -4.67
N PRO A 49 -7.14 15.59 -5.99
CA PRO A 49 -7.57 14.31 -6.54
C PRO A 49 -6.77 13.11 -6.00
N LEU A 50 -5.43 13.20 -5.96
CA LEU A 50 -4.60 12.11 -5.45
C LEU A 50 -4.87 11.82 -3.97
N LEU A 51 -4.99 12.85 -3.14
CA LEU A 51 -5.32 12.69 -1.72
C LEU A 51 -6.72 12.11 -1.53
N SER A 52 -7.69 12.52 -2.35
CA SER A 52 -9.05 11.95 -2.31
C SER A 52 -9.06 10.47 -2.70
N GLY A 53 -8.31 10.08 -3.75
CA GLY A 53 -8.19 8.70 -4.19
C GLY A 53 -7.44 7.82 -3.19
N LEU A 54 -6.42 8.37 -2.51
CA LEU A 54 -5.75 7.68 -1.39
C LEU A 54 -6.70 7.49 -0.21
N SER A 55 -7.47 8.52 0.15
CA SER A 55 -8.48 8.42 1.21
C SER A 55 -9.53 7.36 0.88
N GLU A 56 -10.00 7.30 -0.37
CA GLU A 56 -10.93 6.27 -0.82
C GLU A 56 -10.30 4.88 -0.77
N THR A 57 -9.04 4.75 -1.20
CA THR A 57 -8.30 3.48 -1.13
C THR A 57 -8.18 3.00 0.32
N VAL A 58 -7.79 3.88 1.25
CA VAL A 58 -7.70 3.55 2.68
C VAL A 58 -9.07 3.17 3.24
N ASP A 59 -10.13 3.88 2.87
CA ASP A 59 -11.50 3.54 3.30
C ASP A 59 -11.93 2.16 2.77
N GLN A 60 -11.66 1.85 1.51
CA GLN A 60 -11.93 0.53 0.92
C GLN A 60 -11.09 -0.57 1.58
N THR A 61 -9.81 -0.32 1.85
CA THR A 61 -8.95 -1.25 2.58
C THR A 61 -9.49 -1.49 3.99
N ASN A 62 -9.89 -0.45 4.71
CA ASN A 62 -10.49 -0.58 6.05
C ASN A 62 -11.78 -1.43 6.00
N LYS A 63 -12.65 -1.19 5.03
CA LYS A 63 -13.86 -2.01 4.81
C LYS A 63 -13.52 -3.47 4.51
N GLN A 64 -12.46 -3.73 3.73
CA GLN A 64 -12.01 -5.09 3.44
C GLN A 64 -11.41 -5.77 4.66
N LEU A 65 -10.62 -5.06 5.47
CA LEU A 65 -10.07 -5.58 6.72
C LEU A 65 -11.19 -5.96 7.70
N ALA A 66 -12.23 -5.13 7.83
CA ALA A 66 -13.40 -5.46 8.66
C ALA A 66 -14.13 -6.73 8.17
N LYS A 67 -14.19 -6.97 6.86
CA LYS A 67 -14.75 -8.22 6.31
C LYS A 67 -13.85 -9.43 6.60
N ILE A 68 -12.54 -9.26 6.52
CA ILE A 68 -11.56 -10.32 6.83
C ILE A 68 -11.64 -10.72 8.31
N ASP A 69 -11.84 -9.76 9.21
CA ASP A 69 -12.04 -10.02 10.65
C ASP A 69 -13.23 -10.95 10.86
N VAL A 70 -14.39 -10.61 10.29
CA VAL A 70 -15.60 -11.43 10.33
C VAL A 70 -15.39 -12.81 9.69
N ILE A 71 -14.68 -12.91 8.56
CA ILE A 71 -14.38 -14.21 7.93
C ILE A 71 -13.49 -15.04 8.87
N THR A 72 -12.50 -14.42 9.51
CA THR A 72 -11.58 -15.09 10.44
C THR A 72 -12.34 -15.64 11.65
N ASP A 73 -13.26 -14.86 12.22
CA ASP A 73 -14.14 -15.31 13.31
C ASP A 73 -15.02 -16.49 12.87
N ASN A 74 -15.69 -16.36 11.72
CA ASN A 74 -16.50 -17.46 11.17
C ASN A 74 -15.66 -18.71 10.90
N VAL A 75 -14.41 -18.58 10.45
CA VAL A 75 -13.50 -19.71 10.22
C VAL A 75 -13.07 -20.34 11.55
N ALA A 76 -12.83 -19.55 12.60
CA ALA A 76 -12.54 -20.06 13.93
C ALA A 76 -13.74 -20.87 14.47
N ASP A 77 -14.96 -20.35 14.31
CA ASP A 77 -16.19 -21.03 14.70
C ASP A 77 -16.43 -22.31 13.91
N ILE A 78 -16.26 -22.27 12.58
CA ILE A 78 -16.37 -23.46 11.73
C ILE A 78 -15.33 -24.50 12.14
N SER A 79 -14.08 -24.11 12.43
CA SER A 79 -13.03 -25.03 12.88
C SER A 79 -13.39 -25.71 14.20
N ASN A 80 -13.91 -24.96 15.18
CA ASN A 80 -14.34 -25.50 16.48
C ASN A 80 -15.55 -26.46 16.34
N ASN A 81 -16.55 -26.06 15.55
CA ASN A 81 -17.71 -26.90 15.25
C ASN A 81 -17.30 -28.15 14.46
N PHE A 82 -16.38 -28.02 13.51
CA PHE A 82 -15.87 -29.12 12.70
C PHE A 82 -15.09 -30.13 13.52
N GLN A 83 -14.23 -29.68 14.47
CA GLN A 83 -13.57 -30.58 15.43
C GLN A 83 -14.60 -31.37 16.26
N SER A 84 -15.68 -30.71 16.69
CA SER A 84 -16.78 -31.35 17.41
C SER A 84 -17.52 -32.38 16.53
N LEU A 85 -17.81 -32.04 15.27
CA LEU A 85 -18.40 -32.96 14.29
C LEU A 85 -17.51 -34.18 14.01
N VAL A 86 -16.20 -33.96 13.82
CA VAL A 86 -15.22 -35.05 13.63
C VAL A 86 -15.14 -35.93 14.87
N ALA A 87 -15.15 -35.35 16.08
CA ALA A 87 -15.16 -36.11 17.33
C ALA A 87 -16.42 -36.95 17.48
N VAL A 88 -17.61 -36.40 17.20
CA VAL A 88 -18.88 -37.13 17.20
C VAL A 88 -18.87 -38.23 16.15
N PHE A 89 -18.48 -37.92 14.91
CA PHE A 89 -18.38 -38.92 13.84
C PHE A 89 -17.42 -40.05 14.19
N SER A 90 -16.23 -39.72 14.73
CA SER A 90 -15.23 -40.71 15.15
C SER A 90 -15.73 -41.54 16.35
N ALA A 91 -16.47 -40.95 17.29
CA ALA A 91 -17.11 -41.68 18.39
C ALA A 91 -18.22 -42.63 17.89
N SER A 92 -19.04 -42.16 16.94
CA SER A 92 -20.15 -42.93 16.36
C SER A 92 -19.67 -44.06 15.45
N VAL A 93 -18.58 -43.87 14.71
CA VAL A 93 -18.10 -44.85 13.71
C VAL A 93 -16.93 -45.68 14.25
N GLY A 94 -16.03 -45.08 15.05
CA GLY A 94 -14.80 -45.72 15.52
C GLY A 94 -15.04 -46.88 16.49
N SER A 95 -15.86 -46.70 17.53
CA SER A 95 -16.14 -47.77 18.49
C SER A 95 -16.85 -48.99 17.86
N PRO A 96 -17.88 -48.83 17.02
CA PRO A 96 -18.49 -49.96 16.32
C PRO A 96 -17.56 -50.66 15.32
N LEU A 97 -16.79 -49.91 14.53
CA LEU A 97 -15.83 -50.51 13.57
C LEU A 97 -14.72 -51.29 14.28
N LEU A 98 -14.19 -50.77 15.40
CA LEU A 98 -13.19 -51.48 16.20
C LEU A 98 -13.75 -52.78 16.79
N LYS A 99 -15.00 -52.75 17.27
CA LYS A 99 -15.70 -53.97 17.73
C LYS A 99 -15.88 -54.97 16.59
N LEU A 100 -16.34 -54.53 15.41
CA LEU A 100 -16.49 -55.38 14.22
C LEU A 100 -15.15 -56.01 13.78
N ALA A 101 -14.08 -55.21 13.71
CA ALA A 101 -12.75 -55.71 13.40
C ALA A 101 -12.25 -56.72 14.44
N GLY A 102 -12.54 -56.49 15.72
CA GLY A 102 -12.26 -57.43 16.81
C GLY A 102 -13.03 -58.75 16.67
N TYR A 103 -14.32 -58.70 16.33
CA TYR A 103 -15.14 -59.90 16.07
C TYR A 103 -14.60 -60.69 14.87
N LEU A 104 -14.24 -60.00 13.77
CA LEU A 104 -13.65 -60.64 12.59
C LEU A 104 -12.28 -61.28 12.91
N LYS A 105 -11.41 -60.60 13.66
CA LYS A 105 -10.13 -61.18 14.13
C LYS A 105 -10.32 -62.35 15.09
N GLY A 106 -11.25 -62.26 16.03
CA GLY A 106 -11.56 -63.35 16.95
C GLY A 106 -12.10 -64.58 16.22
N PHE A 107 -13.00 -64.37 15.27
CA PHE A 107 -13.56 -65.42 14.42
C PHE A 107 -12.50 -66.11 13.57
N THR A 108 -11.64 -65.33 12.91
CA THR A 108 -10.51 -65.87 12.12
C THR A 108 -9.46 -66.55 12.98
N SER A 109 -9.19 -66.07 14.20
CA SER A 109 -8.27 -66.72 15.14
C SER A 109 -8.82 -68.04 15.70
N PHE A 110 -10.13 -68.12 15.96
CA PHE A 110 -10.81 -69.36 16.35
C PHE A 110 -10.80 -70.39 15.22
N LEU A 111 -11.03 -69.95 13.97
CA LEU A 111 -10.88 -70.79 12.78
C LEU A 111 -9.41 -71.20 12.53
N GLY A 112 -8.46 -70.35 12.86
CA GLY A 112 -7.02 -70.59 12.70
C GLY A 112 -6.39 -71.49 13.80
N LYS A 113 -7.02 -71.60 14.98
CA LYS A 113 -6.59 -72.50 16.08
C LYS A 113 -6.99 -73.96 15.88
N LYS A 114 -7.61 -74.29 14.74
CA LYS A 114 -7.99 -75.65 14.35
C LYS A 114 -7.00 -76.21 13.31
N LYS A 115 -5.71 -76.17 13.62
CA LYS A 115 -4.66 -76.99 13.00
C LYS A 115 -3.61 -77.33 14.03
#